data_AF-A0AAV0MYS0-F1
#
_entry.id   AF-A0AAV0MYS0-F1
#
_cell.length_a   1.000
_cell.length_b   1.000
_cell.length_c   1.000
_cell.angle_alpha   90.00
_cell.angle_beta   90.00
_cell.angle_gamma   90.00
#
_symmetry.space_group_name_H-M   'P 1'
#
loop_
_entity.id
_entity.type
_entity.pdbx_description
1 polymer ?
#
loop_
_entity_poly.entity_id
_entity_poly.type
_entity_poly.pdbx_seq_one_letter_code
_entity_poly.pdbx_strand_id
1 'polypeptide(L)' 'MPLLILHGEADVVTDPSVSKALYEKASCQDKKLRLYGDAYHSLLEGETDEVISTVVGDIISWLDHRHAVEFSKP' A
#
# COMPACT_ATOMS: atom_id res chain seq x y z
N MET A 1 15.64 0.04 4.50
CA MET A 1 14.53 0.96 4.17
C MET A 1 13.26 0.14 3.99
N PRO A 2 12.20 0.40 4.77
CA PRO A 2 10.87 -0.17 4.54
C PRO A 2 10.22 0.34 3.25
N LEU A 3 9.43 -0.51 2.57
CA LEU A 3 8.69 -0.15 1.35
C LEU A 3 7.24 -0.66 1.39
N LEU A 4 6.28 0.23 1.18
CA LEU A 4 4.88 -0.11 0.94
C LEU A 4 4.51 0.26 -0.50
N ILE A 5 3.94 -0.69 -1.23
CA ILE A 5 3.44 -0.51 -2.60
C ILE A 5 1.95 -0.80 -2.57
N LEU A 6 1.15 0.15 -3.04
CA LEU A 6 -0.30 0.07 -3.13
C LEU A 6 -0.68 0.36 -4.59
N HIS A 7 -1.54 -0.46 -5.18
CA HIS A 7 -1.95 -0.28 -6.58
C HIS A 7 -3.37 -0.79 -6.79
N GLY A 8 -4.19 -0.10 -7.58
CA GLY A 8 -5.45 -0.64 -8.06
C GLY A 8 -5.23 -1.74 -9.11
N GLU A 9 -5.89 -2.88 -8.99
CA GLU A 9 -5.68 -3.99 -9.93
C GLU A 9 -6.37 -3.75 -11.28
N ALA A 10 -7.35 -2.85 -11.32
CA ALA A 10 -8.01 -2.38 -12.55
C ALA A 10 -7.38 -1.10 -13.14
N ASP A 11 -6.23 -0.65 -12.65
CA ASP A 11 -5.57 0.55 -13.17
C ASP A 11 -5.20 0.40 -14.67
N VAL A 12 -5.74 1.31 -15.49
CA VAL A 12 -5.51 1.38 -16.94
C VAL A 12 -4.53 2.48 -17.35
N VAL A 13 -4.13 3.34 -16.40
CA VAL A 13 -3.14 4.39 -16.58
C VAL A 13 -1.74 3.85 -16.30
N THR A 14 -1.59 3.10 -15.21
CA THR A 14 -0.35 2.44 -14.82
C THR A 14 -0.60 0.95 -14.67
N ASP A 15 0.15 0.10 -15.40
CA ASP A 15 -0.05 -1.35 -15.34
C ASP A 15 0.43 -1.92 -13.98
N PRO A 16 -0.40 -2.69 -13.25
CA PRO A 16 -0.04 -3.29 -11.96
C PRO A 16 1.19 -4.21 -12.01
N SER A 17 1.54 -4.75 -13.18
CA SER A 17 2.77 -5.53 -13.39
C SER A 17 4.03 -4.73 -13.10
N VAL A 18 4.01 -3.41 -13.25
CA VAL A 18 5.14 -2.54 -12.91
C VAL A 18 5.36 -2.52 -11.39
N SER A 19 4.29 -2.46 -10.59
CA SER A 19 4.39 -2.57 -9.13
C SER A 19 4.80 -3.96 -8.66
N LYS A 20 4.38 -5.02 -9.35
CA LYS A 20 4.88 -6.38 -9.11
C LYS A 20 6.39 -6.47 -9.39
N ALA A 21 6.84 -5.95 -10.53
CA ALA A 21 8.25 -5.91 -10.88
C ALA A 21 9.09 -5.07 -9.90
N LEU A 22 8.56 -3.93 -9.43
CA LEU A 22 9.20 -3.13 -8.39
C LEU A 22 9.32 -3.95 -7.09
N TYR A 23 8.25 -4.60 -6.66
CA TYR A 23 8.25 -5.45 -5.47
C TYR A 23 9.32 -6.55 -5.59
N GLU A 24 9.40 -7.26 -6.70
CA GLU A 24 10.37 -8.35 -6.91
C GLU A 24 11.81 -7.84 -6.90
N LYS A 25 12.09 -6.77 -7.65
CA LYS A 25 13.46 -6.26 -7.89
C LYS A 25 13.99 -5.38 -6.76
N ALA A 26 13.13 -4.83 -5.90
CA ALA A 26 13.56 -4.01 -4.79
C ALA A 26 14.46 -4.82 -3.83
N SER A 27 15.64 -4.29 -3.51
CA SER A 27 16.62 -4.93 -2.62
C SER A 27 16.25 -4.84 -1.13
N CYS A 28 15.21 -4.08 -0.77
CA CYS A 28 14.74 -3.99 0.60
C CYS A 28 14.11 -5.31 1.09
N GLN A 29 14.44 -5.69 2.32
CA GLN A 29 13.88 -6.88 2.96
C GLN A 29 12.47 -6.62 3.50
N ASP A 30 12.26 -5.47 4.12
CA ASP A 30 10.94 -5.05 4.60
C ASP A 30 10.16 -4.37 3.47
N LYS A 31 9.44 -5.17 2.68
CA LYS A 31 8.59 -4.70 1.59
C LYS A 31 7.24 -5.39 1.58
N LYS A 32 6.19 -4.63 1.27
CA LYS A 32 4.81 -5.12 1.11
C LYS A 32 4.19 -4.56 -0.16
N LEU A 33 3.50 -5.42 -0.91
CA LEU A 33 2.64 -5.04 -2.04
C LEU A 33 1.20 -5.39 -1.69
N ARG A 34 0.26 -4.46 -1.93
CA ARG A 34 -1.18 -4.73 -1.91
C ARG A 34 -1.81 -4.26 -3.22
N LEU A 35 -2.67 -5.12 -3.75
CA LEU A 35 -3.49 -4.85 -4.93
C LEU A 35 -4.95 -4.73 -4.50
N TYR A 36 -5.64 -3.70 -4.97
CA TYR A 36 -7.05 -3.46 -4.69
C TYR A 36 -7.86 -3.79 -5.95
N GLY A 37 -8.60 -4.91 -5.92
CA GLY A 37 -9.19 -5.57 -7.09
C GLY A 37 -9.87 -4.64 -8.11
N ASP A 38 -11.02 -4.07 -7.76
CA ASP A 38 -11.79 -3.24 -8.69
C ASP A 38 -11.32 -1.77 -8.73
N ALA A 39 -10.27 -1.43 -7.98
CA ALA A 39 -9.78 -0.05 -7.90
C ALA A 39 -8.85 0.27 -9.08
N TYR A 40 -8.87 1.53 -9.48
CA TYR A 40 -8.09 2.11 -10.56
C TYR A 40 -6.87 2.88 -10.00
N HIS A 41 -6.45 3.92 -10.72
CA HIS A 41 -5.21 4.64 -10.47
C HIS A 41 -5.18 5.39 -9.13
N SER A 42 -6.25 6.11 -8.84
CA SER A 42 -6.25 7.11 -7.78
C SER A 42 -6.82 6.55 -6.47
N LEU A 43 -6.08 5.66 -5.83
CA LEU A 43 -6.54 4.95 -4.62
C LEU A 43 -6.95 5.84 -3.44
N LEU A 44 -6.46 7.09 -3.39
CA LEU A 44 -6.76 8.06 -2.33
C LEU A 44 -7.82 9.09 -2.75
N GLU A 45 -8.21 9.11 -4.03
CA GLU A 45 -9.14 10.10 -4.59
C GLU A 45 -9.87 9.54 -5.83
N GLY A 46 -11.20 9.58 -5.87
CA GLY A 46 -11.96 9.11 -7.05
C GLY A 46 -12.31 7.62 -7.07
N GLU A 47 -11.86 6.87 -6.07
CA GLU A 47 -12.46 5.59 -5.69
C GLU A 47 -13.69 5.78 -4.79
N THR A 48 -14.40 4.69 -4.49
CA THR A 48 -15.49 4.71 -3.49
C THR A 48 -14.96 5.05 -2.09
N ASP A 49 -15.80 5.65 -1.26
CA ASP A 49 -15.45 6.02 0.13
C ASP A 49 -14.96 4.80 0.92
N GLU A 50 -15.53 3.62 0.67
CA GLU A 50 -15.14 2.35 1.31
C GLU A 50 -13.72 1.92 0.91
N VAL A 51 -13.39 2.02 -0.38
CA VAL A 51 -12.04 1.71 -0.89
C VAL A 51 -11.03 2.70 -0.33
N ILE A 52 -11.32 4.00 -0.39
CA ILE A 52 -10.44 5.05 0.14
C ILE A 52 -10.19 4.82 1.64
N SER A 53 -11.24 4.58 2.42
CA SER A 53 -11.14 4.29 3.86
C SER A 53 -10.27 3.06 4.14
N THR A 54 -10.42 2.00 3.33
CA THR A 54 -9.60 0.79 3.42
C THR A 54 -8.12 1.09 3.12
N VAL A 55 -7.84 1.81 2.04
CA VAL A 55 -6.46 2.18 1.63
C VAL A 55 -5.80 3.04 2.71
N VAL A 56 -6.50 4.04 3.24
CA VAL A 56 -6.01 4.91 4.31
C VAL A 56 -5.74 4.10 5.58
N GLY A 57 -6.67 3.23 5.98
CA GLY A 57 -6.50 2.34 7.14
C GLY A 57 -5.29 1.41 7.01
N ASP A 58 -5.03 0.92 5.80
CA ASP A 58 -3.86 0.09 5.50
C ASP A 58 -2.54 0.86 5.59
N ILE A 59 -2.52 2.13 5.13
CA ILE A 59 -1.37 3.04 5.27
C ILE A 59 -1.09 3.30 6.75
N ILE A 60 -2.11 3.70 7.52
CA ILE A 60 -1.98 3.97 8.96
C ILE A 60 -1.48 2.74 9.70
N SER A 61 -2.12 1.59 9.46
CA SER A 61 -1.70 0.33 10.08
C SER A 61 -0.24 0.01 9.74
N TRP A 62 0.18 0.18 8.49
CA TRP A 62 1.56 -0.10 8.09
C TRP A 62 2.58 0.83 8.78
N LEU A 63 2.23 2.10 8.98
CA LEU A 63 3.05 3.07 9.73
C LEU A 63 3.10 2.73 11.22
N ASP A 64 1.95 2.46 11.85
CA ASP A 64 1.85 2.14 13.27
C ASP A 64 2.69 0.91 13.63
N HIS A 65 2.67 -0.15 12.80
CA HIS A 65 3.49 -1.34 13.01
C HIS A 65 5.00 -1.07 13.00
N ARG A 66 5.45 0.02 12.38
CA ARG A 66 6.86 0.42 12.30
C ARG A 66 7.23 1.51 13.30
N HIS A 67 6.25 2.26 13.77
CA HIS A 67 6.42 3.25 14.82
C HIS A 67 6.19 2.68 16.23
N ALA A 68 5.67 1.45 16.37
CA ALA A 68 5.42 0.79 17.66
C ALA A 68 6.68 0.38 18.45
N VAL A 69 7.82 1.02 18.22
CA VAL A 69 8.95 1.02 19.17
C VAL A 69 8.85 2.31 19.98
N GLU A 70 8.79 2.17 21.31
CA GLU A 70 8.60 3.20 22.35
C GLU A 70 7.16 3.54 22.74
N PHE A 71 6.45 2.60 23.37
CA PHE A 71 5.91 2.78 24.72
C PHE A 71 5.69 1.39 25.32
N SER A 72 6.76 0.80 25.86
CA SER A 72 6.60 -0.14 26.96
C SER A 72 5.83 0.60 28.05
N LYS A 73 4.55 0.28 28.21
CA LYS A 73 3.70 0.79 29.28
C LYS A 73 4.45 0.66 30.62
N PRO A 74 4.41 1.68 31.49
CA PRO A 74 4.80 1.49 32.89
C PRO A 74 3.91 0.45 33.59
#